data_AF-A0A438CB10-F1
#
_entry.id   AF-A0A438CB10-F1
#
_cell.length_a   1.000
_cell.length_b   1.000
_cell.length_c   1.000
_cell.angle_alpha   90.00
_cell.angle_beta   90.00
_cell.angle_gamma   90.00
#
_symmetry.space_group_name_H-M   'P 1'
#
loop_
_entity.id
_entity.type
_entity.pdbx_description
1 polymer ?
#
loop_
_entity_poly.entity_id
_entity_poly.type
_entity_poly.pdbx_seq_one_letter_code
_entity_poly.pdbx_strand_id
1 'polypeptide(L)' 'MLGLKCKAEKDRVGCLRKMLKKEEKILVILDDIWEKLELGEIGIPYGDDHKGCKVLLTSRECRACLKICVLKRSSIFNI' A
#
# COMPACT_ATOMS: atom_id res chain seq x y z
N MET A 1 18.06 -3.03 -0.61
CA MET A 1 17.28 -1.99 -1.31
C MET A 1 16.87 -2.52 -2.67
N LEU A 2 15.57 -2.64 -2.95
CA LEU A 2 15.08 -2.95 -4.30
C LEU A 2 15.31 -1.73 -5.18
N GLY A 3 16.34 -1.77 -6.03
CA GLY A 3 16.63 -0.70 -6.99
C GLY A 3 15.61 -0.71 -8.12
N LEU A 4 14.65 0.21 -8.09
CA LEU A 4 13.68 0.42 -9.16
C LEU A 4 14.29 1.27 -10.27
N LYS A 5 14.51 0.70 -11.46
CA LYS A 5 14.77 1.47 -12.69
C LYS A 5 13.46 1.64 -13.45
N CYS A 6 12.80 2.78 -13.26
CA CYS A 6 11.60 3.16 -14.02
C CYS A 6 11.89 4.47 -14.76
N LYS A 7 11.52 4.56 -16.05
CA LYS A 7 11.92 5.66 -16.94
C LYS A 7 10.98 6.88 -16.90
N ALA A 8 9.72 6.70 -16.50
CA ALA A 8 8.72 7.77 -16.41
C ALA A 8 7.79 7.58 -15.20
N GLU A 9 7.10 8.65 -14.77
CA GLU A 9 6.29 8.64 -13.54
C GLU A 9 5.07 7.70 -13.60
N LYS A 10 4.34 7.70 -14.72
CA LYS A 10 3.26 6.72 -14.97
C LYS A 10 3.78 5.29 -15.05
N ASP A 11 5.02 5.12 -15.52
CA ASP A 11 5.68 3.82 -15.55
C ASP A 11 6.08 3.35 -14.14
N ARG A 12 6.31 4.27 -13.18
CA ARG A 12 6.68 3.91 -11.80
C ARG A 12 5.56 3.14 -11.10
N VAL A 13 4.33 3.61 -11.21
CA VAL A 13 3.14 2.97 -10.62
C VAL A 13 2.95 1.57 -11.21
N GLY A 14 3.01 1.45 -12.53
CA GLY A 14 2.89 0.16 -13.23
C GLY A 14 4.03 -0.80 -12.89
N CYS A 15 5.27 -0.32 -12.79
CA CYS A 15 6.42 -1.12 -12.40
C CYS A 15 6.32 -1.60 -10.94
N LEU A 16 5.93 -0.71 -10.02
CA LEU A 16 5.73 -1.08 -8.62
C LEU A 16 4.68 -2.18 -8.50
N ARG A 17 3.53 -2.01 -9.17
CA ARG A 17 2.46 -3.03 -9.16
C ARG A 17 2.94 -4.37 -9.70
N LYS A 18 3.67 -4.39 -10.82
CA LYS A 18 4.24 -5.62 -11.39
C LYS A 18 5.22 -6.31 -10.42
N MET A 19 6.03 -5.53 -9.71
CA MET A 19 6.99 -6.07 -8.74
C MET A 19 6.30 -6.62 -7.50
N LEU A 20 5.35 -5.87 -6.92
CA LEU A 20 4.57 -6.34 -5.77
C LEU A 20 3.79 -7.60 -6.13
N LYS A 21 3.28 -7.70 -7.36
CA LYS A 21 2.59 -8.90 -7.88
C LYS A 21 3.47 -10.12 -8.10
N LYS A 22 4.79 -9.95 -8.20
CA LYS A 22 5.72 -11.06 -8.39
C LYS A 22 5.93 -11.86 -7.11
N GLU A 23 5.86 -11.19 -5.96
CA GLU A 23 6.09 -11.79 -4.65
C GLU A 23 4.82 -12.46 -4.12
N GLU A 24 4.91 -13.70 -3.64
CA GLU A 24 3.71 -14.41 -3.15
C GLU A 24 3.10 -13.71 -1.93
N LYS A 25 3.95 -13.27 -0.99
CA LYS A 25 3.55 -12.58 0.25
C LYS A 25 4.41 -11.36 0.46
N ILE A 26 3.77 -10.21 0.67
CA ILE A 26 4.45 -8.93 0.88
C ILE A 26 3.74 -8.10 1.95
N LEU A 27 4.52 -7.43 2.77
CA LEU A 27 4.05 -6.41 3.70
C LEU A 27 4.53 -5.05 3.21
N VAL A 28 3.59 -4.17 2.89
CA VAL A 28 3.88 -2.77 2.56
C VAL A 28 3.59 -1.92 3.79
N ILE A 29 4.59 -1.20 4.27
CA ILE A 29 4.44 -0.29 5.41
C ILE A 29 4.47 1.13 4.85
N LEU A 30 3.40 1.87 5.08
CA LEU A 30 3.30 3.28 4.72
C LEU A 30 3.24 4.08 6.01
N ASP A 31 4.29 4.88 6.24
CA ASP A 31 4.39 5.72 7.41
C ASP A 31 3.91 7.14 7.14
N ASP A 32 3.37 7.74 8.20
CA ASP A 32 2.97 9.14 8.27
C ASP A 32 1.89 9.57 7.26
N ILE A 33 0.83 8.78 7.12
CA ILE A 33 -0.29 9.13 6.24
C ILE A 33 -1.22 10.16 6.90
N TRP A 34 -1.37 11.35 6.30
CA TRP A 34 -2.22 12.44 6.82
C TRP A 34 -3.58 12.58 6.10
N GLU A 35 -3.73 12.04 4.90
CA GLU A 35 -4.94 12.18 4.08
C GLU A 35 -5.43 10.84 3.51
N LYS A 36 -6.61 10.88 2.86
CA LYS A 36 -7.16 9.69 2.21
C LYS A 36 -6.20 9.21 1.11
N LEU A 37 -5.83 7.94 1.16
CA LEU A 37 -4.90 7.34 0.21
C LEU A 37 -5.58 6.23 -0.60
N GLU A 38 -5.56 6.36 -1.93
CA GLU A 38 -6.04 5.35 -2.85
C GLU A 38 -4.86 4.44 -3.27
N LEU A 39 -4.77 3.25 -2.69
CA LEU A 39 -3.67 2.29 -2.93
C LEU A 39 -3.48 1.95 -4.43
N GLY A 40 -4.56 1.97 -5.20
CA GLY A 40 -4.54 1.73 -6.65
C GLY A 40 -3.78 2.81 -7.43
N GLU A 41 -3.86 4.08 -7.02
CA GLU A 41 -3.19 5.19 -7.70
C GLU A 41 -1.67 5.15 -7.50
N ILE A 42 -1.23 4.69 -6.32
CA ILE A 42 0.19 4.51 -6.02
C ILE A 42 0.73 3.15 -6.46
N GLY A 43 -0.12 2.26 -6.97
CA GLY A 43 0.29 0.98 -7.56
C GLY A 43 0.49 -0.15 -6.57
N ILE A 44 -0.09 -0.05 -5.38
CA ILE A 44 -0.09 -1.13 -4.38
C ILE A 44 -1.29 -2.04 -4.65
N PRO A 45 -1.07 -3.32 -5.02
CA PRO A 45 -2.16 -4.27 -5.15
C PRO A 45 -2.70 -4.65 -3.76
N TYR A 46 -4.01 -4.82 -3.61
CA TYR A 46 -4.62 -5.21 -2.33
C TYR A 46 -5.87 -6.07 -2.54
N GLY A 47 -6.27 -6.81 -1.51
CA GLY A 47 -7.47 -7.65 -1.54
C GLY A 47 -7.39 -8.75 -2.61
N ASP A 48 -8.40 -8.83 -3.47
CA ASP A 48 -8.47 -9.84 -4.54
C ASP A 48 -7.45 -9.60 -5.67
N ASP A 49 -6.88 -8.39 -5.78
CA ASP A 49 -5.82 -8.11 -6.75
C ASP A 49 -4.50 -8.82 -6.39
N HIS A 50 -4.27 -9.06 -5.09
CA HIS A 50 -3.12 -9.79 -4.56
C HIS A 50 -3.36 -10.25 -3.10
N LYS A 51 -3.80 -11.49 -2.92
CA LYS A 51 -4.21 -12.03 -1.59
C LYS A 51 -3.08 -12.09 -0.55
N GLY A 52 -1.82 -12.22 -0.99
CA GLY A 52 -0.66 -12.17 -0.11
C GLY A 52 -0.12 -10.77 0.20
N CYS A 53 -0.76 -9.69 -0.29
CA CYS A 53 -0.32 -8.33 -0.03
C CYS A 53 -1.04 -7.79 1.19
N LYS A 54 -0.27 -7.49 2.24
CA LYS A 54 -0.74 -6.82 3.44
C LYS A 54 -0.20 -5.40 3.46
N VAL A 55 -1.03 -4.44 3.86
CA VAL A 55 -0.64 -3.04 3.98
C VAL A 55 -0.81 -2.62 5.44
N LEU A 56 0.28 -2.14 6.04
CA LEU A 56 0.27 -1.51 7.35
C LEU A 56 0.42 0.00 7.13
N LEU A 57 -0.50 0.76 7.72
CA LEU A 57 -0.49 2.21 7.68
C LEU A 57 -0.17 2.71 9.08
N THR A 58 0.82 3.58 9.20
CA THR A 58 1.08 4.34 10.42
C THR A 58 0.82 5.81 10.14
N SER A 59 0.24 6.52 11.11
CA SER A 59 -0.05 7.94 11.03
C SER A 59 0.21 8.59 12.37
N ARG A 60 0.68 9.83 12.35
CA ARG A 60 0.85 10.65 13.56
C ARG A 60 -0.44 11.37 13.96
N GLU A 61 -1.44 11.45 13.07
CA GLU A 61 -2.76 12.03 13.36
C GLU A 61 -3.88 10.97 13.27
N CYS A 62 -4.50 10.64 14.40
CA CYS A 62 -5.62 9.69 14.48
C CYS A 62 -6.81 10.05 13.56
N ARG A 63 -6.96 11.32 13.16
CA ARG A 63 -8.05 11.77 12.27
C ARG A 63 -7.88 11.29 10.82
N ALA A 64 -6.65 11.09 10.36
CA ALA A 64 -6.37 10.56 9.02
C ALA A 64 -6.76 9.07 8.92
N CYS A 65 -6.46 8.29 9.97
CA CYS A 65 -6.78 6.87 10.05
C CYS A 65 -8.28 6.57 9.95
N LEU A 66 -9.14 7.48 10.42
CA LEU A 66 -10.61 7.31 10.38
C LEU A 66 -11.20 7.49 8.97
N LYS A 67 -10.57 8.30 8.10
CA LYS A 67 -11.03 8.54 6.72
C LYS A 67 -10.54 7.48 5.75
N ILE A 68 -9.43 6.82 6.07
CA ILE A 68 -8.94 5.65 5.34
C ILE A 68 -9.77 4.46 5.82
N CYS A 69 -11.00 4.34 5.31
CA CYS A 69 -11.84 3.18 5.56
C CYS A 69 -11.13 1.91 5.05
N VAL A 70 -10.40 1.25 5.94
CA VAL A 70 -9.83 -0.06 5.68
C VAL A 70 -10.99 -1.03 5.52
N LEU A 71 -11.12 -1.52 4.28
CA LEU A 71 -11.93 -2.65 3.88
C LEU A 71 -11.80 -3.79 4.91
N LYS A 72 -12.97 -4.22 5.43
CA LYS A 72 -13.22 -5.38 6.30
C LYS A 72 -12.11 -5.73 7.30
N ARG A 73 -12.41 -5.36 8.56
CA ARG A 73 -12.15 -6.12 9.81
C ARG A 73 -11.35 -7.43 9.61
N SER A 74 -10.04 -7.30 9.49
CA SER A 74 -9.08 -8.38 9.70
C SER A 74 -7.78 -7.71 10.11
N SER A 75 -7.66 -7.54 11.43
CA SER A 75 -6.40 -7.22 12.13
C SER A 75 -5.72 -5.90 11.74
N ILE A 76 -6.35 -4.77 12.09
CA ILE A 76 -5.58 -3.54 12.34
C ILE A 76 -4.88 -3.77 13.68
N PHE A 77 -3.61 -4.13 13.65
CA PHE A 77 -2.74 -3.99 14.83
C PHE A 77 -2.35 -2.52 14.92
N ASN A 78 -2.93 -1.80 15.88
CA ASN A 78 -2.31 -0.58 16.40
C ASN A 78 -1.15 -1.04 17.29
N ILE A 79 0.06 -0.60 16.97
CA ILE A 79 1.19 -0.52 17.91
C ILE A 79 1.19 0.88 18.50
#